data_AF-A0AA38ZK04-F1
#
_entry.id   AF-A0AA38ZK04-F1
#
_cell.length_a   1.000
_cell.length_b   1.000
_cell.length_c   1.000
_cell.angle_alpha   90.00
_cell.angle_beta   90.00
_cell.angle_gamma   90.00
#
_symmetry.space_group_name_H-M   'P 1'
#
loop_
_entity.id
_entity.type
_entity.pdbx_description
1 polymer ?
#
loop_
_entity_poly.entity_id
_entity_poly.type
_entity_poly.pdbx_seq_one_letter_code
_entity_poly.pdbx_strand_id
1 'polypeptide(L)'
;MAMISSLLKFDDIDAAEKVLEEWESQRLSYDFRVPNFLIDAYCRKGLTEKAEALVNKILTKGGNPLVDTWFYLANGYLEDSQIPKAVEALKKAVLVCPPNWKPSKNTLATCLEYLEGNRVVEGGEFIRLLQTEGIFSVGVCKRLQSYIEDGKPQPNRLGEIEGDV
;
A
#
# COMPACT_ATOMS: atom_id res chain seq x y z
N MET A 1 -13.99 3.02 -18.15
CA MET A 1 -13.21 1.98 -17.43
C MET A 1 -12.84 0.78 -18.31
N ALA A 2 -13.75 0.29 -19.18
CA ALA A 2 -13.47 -0.89 -20.03
C ALA A 2 -12.29 -0.72 -21.02
N MET A 3 -12.03 0.50 -21.52
CA MET A 3 -10.98 0.74 -22.51
C MET A 3 -9.57 0.68 -21.91
N ILE A 4 -9.30 1.44 -20.84
CA ILE A 4 -8.01 1.39 -20.11
C ILE A 4 -7.72 -0.04 -19.62
N SER A 5 -8.68 -0.69 -18.97
CA SER A 5 -8.49 -2.06 -18.48
C SER A 5 -8.25 -3.09 -19.60
N SER A 6 -8.84 -2.90 -20.78
CA SER A 6 -8.57 -3.75 -21.95
C SER A 6 -7.17 -3.52 -22.52
N LEU A 7 -6.74 -2.26 -22.68
CA LEU A 7 -5.40 -1.92 -23.18
C LEU A 7 -4.30 -2.48 -22.27
N LEU A 8 -4.49 -2.36 -20.96
CA LEU A 8 -3.55 -2.91 -19.97
C LEU A 8 -3.47 -4.44 -19.99
N LYS A 9 -4.54 -5.15 -20.40
CA LYS A 9 -4.50 -6.60 -20.62
C LYS A 9 -3.68 -6.98 -21.86
N PHE A 10 -3.56 -6.09 -22.83
CA PHE A 10 -2.73 -6.25 -24.03
C PHE A 10 -1.34 -5.63 -23.88
N ASP A 11 -0.99 -5.18 -22.68
CA ASP A 11 0.27 -4.52 -22.38
C ASP A 11 0.52 -3.20 -23.14
N ASP A 12 -0.55 -2.57 -23.62
CA ASP A 12 -0.47 -1.28 -24.31
C ASP A 12 -0.62 -0.12 -23.31
N ILE A 13 0.46 0.10 -22.54
CA ILE A 13 0.53 1.14 -21.52
C ILE A 13 0.46 2.53 -22.17
N ASP A 14 1.13 2.73 -23.29
CA ASP A 14 1.18 4.02 -23.98
C ASP A 14 -0.21 4.45 -24.47
N ALA A 15 -1.01 3.52 -25.03
CA ALA A 15 -2.39 3.81 -25.38
C ALA A 15 -3.25 4.04 -24.13
N ALA A 16 -3.04 3.28 -23.06
CA ALA A 16 -3.76 3.47 -21.80
C ALA A 16 -3.47 4.84 -21.17
N GLU A 17 -2.23 5.34 -21.24
CA GLU A 17 -1.82 6.67 -20.83
C GLU A 17 -2.55 7.76 -21.63
N LYS A 18 -2.60 7.65 -22.96
CA LYS A 18 -3.33 8.60 -23.83
C LYS A 18 -4.82 8.66 -23.50
N VAL A 19 -5.44 7.51 -23.29
CA VAL A 19 -6.87 7.45 -22.92
C VAL A 19 -7.10 8.07 -21.54
N LEU A 20 -6.15 7.93 -20.61
CA LEU A 20 -6.23 8.60 -19.31
C LEU A 20 -6.12 10.12 -19.45
N GLU A 21 -5.20 10.63 -20.27
CA GLU A 21 -5.03 12.07 -20.56
C GLU A 21 -6.29 12.67 -21.19
N GLU A 22 -6.88 12.01 -22.18
CA GLU A 22 -8.14 12.41 -22.79
C GLU A 22 -9.27 12.44 -21.74
N TRP A 23 -9.34 11.40 -20.90
CA TRP A 23 -10.32 11.35 -19.82
C TRP A 23 -10.13 12.50 -18.82
N GLU A 24 -8.90 12.84 -18.45
CA GLU A 24 -8.61 13.97 -17.55
C GLU A 24 -9.04 15.32 -18.14
N SER A 25 -8.90 15.51 -19.46
CA SER A 25 -9.25 16.77 -20.13
C SER A 25 -10.75 17.09 -20.13
N GLN A 26 -11.61 16.08 -19.96
CA GLN A 26 -13.06 16.20 -20.12
C GLN A 26 -13.84 16.21 -18.80
N ARG A 27 -13.18 16.08 -17.63
CA ARG A 27 -13.87 15.75 -16.37
C ARG A 27 -13.91 16.92 -15.39
N LEU A 28 -15.13 17.22 -14.91
CA LEU A 28 -15.42 18.15 -13.81
C LEU A 28 -15.35 17.49 -12.42
N SER A 29 -15.34 16.14 -12.37
CA SER A 29 -15.30 15.32 -11.16
C SER A 29 -14.33 14.16 -11.38
N TYR A 30 -13.35 14.04 -10.48
CA TYR A 30 -12.25 13.08 -10.59
C TYR A 30 -12.64 11.72 -9.97
N ASP A 31 -12.95 10.72 -10.80
CA ASP A 31 -13.19 9.35 -10.33
C ASP A 31 -11.86 8.60 -10.20
N PHE A 32 -11.39 8.41 -8.97
CA PHE A 32 -10.08 7.80 -8.68
C PHE A 32 -9.98 6.34 -9.18
N ARG A 33 -11.10 5.64 -9.42
CA ARG A 33 -11.07 4.27 -9.94
C ARG A 33 -10.43 4.17 -11.32
N VAL A 34 -10.49 5.24 -12.11
CA VAL A 34 -9.97 5.27 -13.49
C VAL A 34 -8.43 5.23 -13.52
N PRO A 35 -7.70 6.15 -12.88
CA PRO A 35 -6.24 6.06 -12.80
C PRO A 35 -5.75 4.89 -11.93
N ASN A 36 -6.56 4.37 -11.00
CA ASN A 36 -6.16 3.23 -10.17
C ASN A 36 -5.79 1.97 -10.98
N PHE A 37 -6.41 1.76 -12.15
CA PHE A 37 -6.02 0.69 -13.08
C PHE A 37 -4.59 0.86 -13.60
N LEU A 38 -4.20 2.11 -13.90
CA LEU A 38 -2.86 2.42 -14.41
C LEU A 38 -1.81 2.32 -13.31
N ILE A 39 -2.18 2.74 -12.09
CA ILE A 39 -1.34 2.61 -10.88
C ILE A 39 -1.01 1.14 -10.60
N ASP A 40 -2.03 0.26 -10.60
CA ASP A 40 -1.82 -1.19 -10.46
C ASP A 40 -0.88 -1.73 -11.54
N ALA A 41 -1.15 -1.40 -12.81
CA ALA A 41 -0.33 -1.90 -13.92
C ALA A 41 1.12 -1.41 -13.86
N TYR A 42 1.35 -0.16 -13.47
CA TYR A 42 2.70 0.37 -13.26
C TYR A 42 3.43 -0.39 -12.14
N CYS A 43 2.80 -0.58 -10.98
CA CYS A 43 3.41 -1.29 -9.86
C CYS A 43 3.74 -2.75 -10.24
N ARG A 44 2.83 -3.45 -10.93
CA ARG A 44 3.06 -4.82 -11.42
C ARG A 44 4.19 -4.95 -12.44
N LYS A 45 4.64 -3.83 -13.01
CA LYS A 45 5.70 -3.77 -14.03
C LYS A 45 7.01 -3.16 -13.53
N GLY A 46 7.12 -2.89 -12.23
CA GLY A 46 8.28 -2.19 -11.67
C GLY A 46 8.40 -0.74 -12.12
N LEU A 47 7.32 -0.15 -12.66
CA LEU A 47 7.26 1.27 -13.03
C LEU A 47 6.76 2.11 -11.84
N THR A 48 7.24 1.79 -10.63
CA THR A 48 6.71 2.34 -9.38
C THR A 48 6.87 3.86 -9.29
N GLU A 49 7.90 4.43 -9.91
CA GLU A 49 8.06 5.89 -10.01
C GLU A 49 6.94 6.55 -10.82
N LYS A 50 6.49 5.93 -11.92
CA LYS A 50 5.33 6.41 -12.69
C LYS A 50 4.04 6.30 -11.87
N ALA A 51 3.89 5.21 -11.10
CA ALA A 51 2.77 5.05 -10.19
C ALA A 51 2.74 6.16 -9.12
N GLU A 52 3.88 6.43 -8.48
CA GLU A 52 4.05 7.49 -7.48
C GLU A 52 3.71 8.87 -8.07
N ALA A 53 4.25 9.18 -9.25
CA ALA A 53 3.98 10.44 -9.94
C ALA A 53 2.48 10.61 -10.25
N LEU A 54 1.80 9.55 -10.68
CA LEU A 54 0.37 9.59 -10.95
C LEU A 54 -0.44 9.83 -9.67
N VAL A 55 -0.12 9.13 -8.57
CA VAL A 55 -0.79 9.37 -7.26
C VAL A 55 -0.62 10.81 -6.81
N ASN A 56 0.60 11.36 -6.89
CA ASN A 56 0.89 12.74 -6.50
C ASN A 56 0.14 13.75 -7.38
N LYS A 57 0.07 13.52 -8.70
CA LYS A 57 -0.71 14.34 -9.63
C LYS A 57 -2.21 14.35 -9.29
N ILE A 58 -2.73 13.25 -8.78
CA ILE A 58 -4.15 13.16 -8.41
C ILE A 58 -4.42 13.88 -7.10
N LEU A 59 -3.54 13.69 -6.10
CA LEU A 59 -3.62 14.38 -4.82
C LEU A 59 -3.61 15.91 -5.00
N THR A 60 -2.74 16.44 -5.87
CA THR A 60 -2.70 17.89 -6.14
C THR A 60 -3.95 18.42 -6.83
N LYS A 61 -4.69 17.56 -7.53
CA LYS A 61 -6.00 17.87 -8.13
C LYS A 61 -7.18 17.67 -7.17
N GLY A 62 -6.92 17.37 -5.89
CA GLY A 62 -7.96 17.15 -4.88
C GLY A 62 -8.67 15.80 -4.97
N GLY A 63 -8.13 14.86 -5.76
CA GLY A 63 -8.62 13.48 -5.79
C GLY A 63 -8.19 12.73 -4.53
N ASN A 64 -9.05 11.84 -4.04
CA ASN A 64 -8.77 11.03 -2.86
C ASN A 64 -8.36 9.61 -3.28
N PRO A 65 -7.10 9.18 -3.06
CA PRO A 65 -6.67 7.82 -3.35
C PRO A 65 -7.48 6.78 -2.58
N LEU A 66 -7.79 5.67 -3.26
CA LEU A 66 -8.42 4.51 -2.64
C LEU A 66 -7.41 3.72 -1.81
N VAL A 67 -7.90 2.93 -0.87
CA VAL A 67 -7.08 1.98 -0.09
C VAL A 67 -6.20 1.13 -1.02
N ASP A 68 -6.79 0.53 -2.06
CA ASP A 68 -6.08 -0.31 -3.03
C ASP A 68 -4.89 0.40 -3.68
N THR A 69 -4.99 1.71 -3.91
CA THR A 69 -3.91 2.53 -4.49
C THR A 69 -2.64 2.45 -3.66
N TRP A 70 -2.80 2.62 -2.34
CA TRP A 70 -1.70 2.59 -1.40
C TRP A 70 -1.13 1.17 -1.27
N PHE A 71 -1.96 0.14 -1.44
CA PHE A 71 -1.49 -1.24 -1.52
C PHE A 71 -0.68 -1.54 -2.77
N TYR A 72 -1.11 -1.05 -3.93
CA TYR A 72 -0.34 -1.21 -5.16
C TYR A 72 1.02 -0.54 -5.02
N LEU A 73 1.08 0.69 -4.51
CA LEU A 73 2.35 1.38 -4.23
C LEU A 73 3.21 0.62 -3.22
N ALA A 74 2.63 0.15 -2.11
CA ALA A 74 3.37 -0.60 -1.11
C ALA A 74 4.01 -1.86 -1.73
N ASN A 75 3.25 -2.62 -2.52
CA ASN A 75 3.77 -3.78 -3.23
C ASN A 75 4.85 -3.41 -4.26
N GLY A 76 4.63 -2.39 -5.08
CA GLY A 76 5.62 -1.93 -6.05
C GLY A 76 6.94 -1.54 -5.37
N TYR A 77 6.88 -0.80 -4.25
CA TYR A 77 8.07 -0.45 -3.47
C TYR A 77 8.75 -1.66 -2.83
N LEU A 78 8.01 -2.70 -2.43
CA LEU A 78 8.60 -3.93 -1.91
C LEU A 78 9.38 -4.68 -2.98
N GLU A 79 8.80 -4.83 -4.17
CA GLU A 79 9.48 -5.47 -5.32
C GLU A 79 10.74 -4.67 -5.72
N ASP A 80 10.67 -3.33 -5.64
CA ASP A 80 11.81 -2.45 -5.91
C ASP A 80 12.79 -2.31 -4.72
N SER A 81 12.61 -3.07 -3.64
CA SER A 81 13.42 -2.99 -2.42
C SER A 81 13.46 -1.60 -1.74
N GLN A 82 12.50 -0.74 -2.04
CA GLN A 82 12.30 0.59 -1.43
C GLN A 82 11.45 0.50 -0.16
N ILE A 83 11.89 -0.33 0.79
CA ILE A 83 11.10 -0.69 1.97
C ILE A 83 10.62 0.51 2.82
N PRO A 84 11.40 1.59 3.05
CA PRO A 84 10.88 2.76 3.77
C PRO A 84 9.64 3.38 3.10
N LYS A 85 9.61 3.43 1.76
CA LYS A 85 8.44 3.94 1.02
C LYS A 85 7.27 2.97 1.07
N ALA A 86 7.54 1.66 1.07
CA ALA A 86 6.50 0.63 1.23
C ALA A 86 5.77 0.76 2.57
N VAL A 87 6.52 0.98 3.67
CA VAL A 87 5.96 1.21 5.01
C VAL A 87 5.09 2.47 5.04
N GLU A 88 5.57 3.56 4.44
CA GLU A 88 4.82 4.82 4.39
C GLU A 88 3.53 4.70 3.56
N ALA A 89 3.58 4.01 2.42
CA ALA A 89 2.39 3.71 1.63
C ALA A 89 1.39 2.86 2.45
N LEU A 90 1.87 1.85 3.17
CA LEU A 90 1.03 1.02 4.03
C LEU A 90 0.38 1.81 5.17
N LYS A 91 1.11 2.72 5.82
CA LYS A 91 0.57 3.66 6.82
C LYS A 91 -0.58 4.49 6.26
N LYS A 92 -0.40 5.06 5.06
CA LYS A 92 -1.45 5.83 4.37
C LYS A 92 -2.66 4.96 4.03
N ALA A 93 -2.43 3.71 3.62
CA ALA A 93 -3.50 2.77 3.37
C ALA A 93 -4.36 2.57 4.62
N VAL A 94 -3.72 2.29 5.76
CA VAL A 94 -4.37 2.09 7.06
C VAL A 94 -5.20 3.30 7.49
N LEU A 95 -4.69 4.53 7.32
CA LEU A 95 -5.42 5.76 7.65
C LEU A 95 -6.68 6.01 6.79
N VAL A 96 -6.73 5.44 5.59
CA VAL A 96 -7.86 5.62 4.65
C VAL A 96 -8.79 4.40 4.66
N CYS A 97 -8.47 3.34 5.42
CA CYS A 97 -9.25 2.12 5.48
C CYS A 97 -10.56 2.27 6.26
N PRO A 98 -11.64 1.58 5.84
CA PRO A 98 -12.77 1.33 6.73
C PRO A 98 -12.37 0.33 7.83
N PRO A 99 -12.99 0.40 9.03
CA PRO A 99 -12.75 -0.57 10.08
C PRO A 99 -13.03 -1.99 9.58
N ASN A 100 -12.14 -2.94 9.87
CA ASN A 100 -12.12 -4.36 9.46
C ASN A 100 -11.46 -4.70 8.11
N TRP A 101 -10.80 -3.75 7.45
CA TRP A 101 -10.01 -4.05 6.25
C TRP A 101 -8.65 -4.70 6.63
N LYS A 102 -8.22 -5.77 5.92
CA LYS A 102 -7.01 -6.54 6.26
C LYS A 102 -5.93 -6.42 5.17
N PRO A 103 -4.71 -5.96 5.49
CA PRO A 103 -3.59 -5.94 4.54
C PRO A 103 -3.17 -7.33 4.08
N SER A 104 -2.62 -7.39 2.86
CA SER A 104 -1.97 -8.62 2.37
C SER A 104 -0.90 -9.06 3.36
N LYS A 105 -0.94 -10.34 3.75
CA LYS A 105 -0.01 -10.92 4.75
C LYS A 105 1.45 -10.70 4.37
N ASN A 106 1.78 -10.82 3.09
CA ASN A 106 3.15 -10.64 2.59
C ASN A 106 3.63 -9.21 2.78
N THR A 107 2.84 -8.23 2.30
CA THR A 107 3.16 -6.80 2.41
C THR A 107 3.31 -6.37 3.86
N LEU A 108 2.45 -6.89 4.73
CA LEU A 108 2.46 -6.59 6.16
C LEU A 108 3.67 -7.21 6.86
N ALA A 109 3.98 -8.49 6.58
CA ALA A 109 5.12 -9.20 7.15
C ALA A 109 6.44 -8.51 6.81
N THR A 110 6.67 -8.20 5.52
CA THR A 110 7.92 -7.55 5.08
C THR A 110 8.08 -6.14 5.68
N CYS A 111 6.99 -5.38 5.79
CA CYS A 111 7.02 -4.08 6.46
C CYS A 111 7.33 -4.20 7.97
N LEU A 112 6.80 -5.22 8.66
CA LEU A 112 7.10 -5.47 10.07
C LEU A 112 8.56 -5.90 10.27
N GLU A 113 9.06 -6.85 9.48
CA GLU A 113 10.46 -7.30 9.51
C GLU A 113 11.45 -6.13 9.30
N TYR A 114 11.14 -5.22 8.37
CA TYR A 114 11.97 -4.04 8.15
C TYR A 114 11.96 -3.06 9.33
N LEU A 115 10.80 -2.84 9.95
CA LEU A 115 10.66 -1.97 11.11
C LEU A 115 11.35 -2.56 12.35
N GLU A 116 11.34 -3.88 12.49
CA GLU A 116 12.10 -4.63 13.49
C GLU A 116 13.61 -4.47 13.33
N GLY A 117 14.12 -4.46 12.09
CA GLY A 117 15.55 -4.41 11.80
C GLY A 117 16.18 -3.00 11.80
N ASN A 118 15.42 -1.93 11.54
CA ASN A 118 16.02 -0.63 11.23
C ASN A 118 15.59 0.56 12.13
N ARG A 119 14.40 0.59 12.79
CA ARG A 119 13.98 1.74 13.64
C ARG A 119 12.91 1.40 14.71
N VAL A 120 13.32 1.35 15.99
CA VAL A 120 12.44 1.10 17.15
C VAL A 120 11.26 2.09 17.24
N VAL A 121 11.52 3.38 17.01
CA VAL A 121 10.51 4.46 17.15
C VAL A 121 9.43 4.37 16.05
N GLU A 122 9.84 4.25 14.78
CA GLU A 122 8.90 4.17 13.65
C GLU A 122 8.08 2.89 13.67
N GLY A 123 8.69 1.79 14.13
CA GLY A 123 8.02 0.51 14.33
C GLY A 123 6.94 0.58 15.41
N GLY A 124 7.26 1.17 16.56
CA GLY A 124 6.30 1.37 17.65
C GLY A 124 5.10 2.23 17.24
N GLU A 125 5.33 3.32 16.50
CA GLU A 125 4.23 4.17 15.99
C GLU A 125 3.33 3.41 15.01
N PHE A 126 3.92 2.59 14.14
CA PHE A 126 3.16 1.79 13.20
C PHE A 126 2.31 0.72 13.89
N ILE A 127 2.85 0.01 14.88
CA ILE A 127 2.10 -0.97 15.68
C ILE A 127 0.93 -0.31 16.41
N ARG A 128 1.14 0.88 16.97
CA ARG A 128 0.08 1.64 17.64
C ARG A 128 -1.03 2.02 16.65
N LEU A 129 -0.68 2.42 15.43
CA LEU A 129 -1.65 2.71 14.37
C LEU A 129 -2.48 1.47 14.02
N LEU A 130 -1.84 0.30 13.84
CA LEU A 130 -2.54 -0.96 13.56
C LEU A 130 -3.50 -1.38 14.69
N GLN A 131 -3.16 -1.05 15.94
CA GLN A 131 -4.03 -1.27 17.09
C GLN A 131 -5.25 -0.34 17.09
N THR A 132 -5.03 0.96 16.85
CA THR A 132 -6.10 1.98 16.83
C THR A 132 -7.12 1.70 15.74
N GLU A 133 -6.66 1.29 14.55
CA GLU A 133 -7.54 0.97 13.42
C GLU A 133 -8.19 -0.43 13.53
N GLY A 134 -7.93 -1.16 14.62
CA GLY A 134 -8.52 -2.48 14.86
C GLY A 134 -8.05 -3.56 13.88
N ILE A 135 -6.94 -3.33 13.18
CA ILE A 135 -6.35 -4.31 12.24
C ILE A 135 -5.78 -5.49 13.03
N PHE A 136 -5.22 -5.22 14.20
CA PHE A 136 -4.68 -6.23 15.11
C PHE A 136 -5.23 -6.09 16.53
N SER A 137 -5.34 -7.23 17.21
CA SER A 137 -5.71 -7.25 18.62
C SER A 137 -4.62 -6.63 19.49
N VAL A 138 -5.03 -6.09 20.65
CA VAL A 138 -4.11 -5.54 21.66
C VAL A 138 -3.02 -6.56 22.04
N GLY A 139 -3.35 -7.86 22.04
CA GLY A 139 -2.40 -8.93 22.31
C GLY A 139 -1.33 -9.09 21.22
N VAL A 140 -1.71 -8.98 19.95
CA VAL A 140 -0.78 -9.02 18.82
C VAL A 140 0.13 -7.79 18.81
N CYS A 141 -0.41 -6.59 19.01
CA CYS A 141 0.37 -5.35 19.04
C CYS A 141 1.39 -5.32 20.19
N LYS A 142 1.02 -5.77 21.40
CA LYS A 142 1.96 -5.88 22.53
C LYS A 142 3.13 -6.81 22.23
N ARG A 143 2.88 -7.95 21.58
CA ARG A 143 3.95 -8.89 21.18
C ARG A 143 4.89 -8.25 20.17
N LEU A 144 4.34 -7.62 19.12
CA LEU A 144 5.15 -6.90 18.13
C LEU A 144 5.99 -5.79 18.78
N GLN A 145 5.42 -5.06 19.74
CA GLN A 145 6.14 -3.97 20.42
C GLN A 145 7.31 -4.49 21.25
N SER A 146 7.13 -5.59 22.00
CA SER A 146 8.24 -6.22 22.72
C SER A 146 9.34 -6.75 21.78
N TYR A 147 8.98 -7.22 20.58
CA TYR A 147 9.95 -7.70 19.59
C TYR A 147 10.83 -6.58 19.03
N ILE A 148 10.23 -5.43 18.74
CA ILE A 148 10.94 -4.24 18.26
C ILE A 148 11.88 -3.69 19.35
N GLU A 149 11.51 -3.79 20.63
CA GLU A 149 12.33 -3.35 21.77
C GLU A 149 13.49 -4.33 22.07
N ASP A 150 13.28 -5.65 21.91
CA ASP A 150 14.25 -6.70 22.27
C ASP A 150 15.23 -7.09 21.15
N GLY A 151 14.97 -6.70 19.89
CA GLY A 151 15.90 -6.82 18.76
C GLY A 151 16.27 -8.25 18.33
N LYS A 152 15.45 -9.27 18.65
CA LYS A 152 15.71 -10.68 18.31
C LYS A 152 14.63 -11.26 17.40
N PRO A 153 14.93 -11.64 16.16
CA PRO A 153 13.96 -12.33 15.31
C PRO A 153 13.73 -13.75 15.84
N GLN A 154 12.47 -14.18 15.93
CA GLN A 154 12.11 -15.59 16.09
C GLN A 154 11.38 -16.04 14.82
N PRO A 155 11.97 -16.94 14.02
CA PRO A 155 11.64 -17.08 12.60
C PRO A 155 10.27 -17.72 12.27
N ASN A 156 9.46 -18.14 13.25
CA ASN A 156 8.37 -19.10 13.00
C ASN A 156 6.96 -18.70 13.50
N ARG A 157 6.64 -17.42 13.74
CA ARG A 157 5.35 -17.04 14.40
C ARG A 157 4.39 -16.14 13.64
N LEU A 158 4.65 -15.78 12.38
CA LEU A 158 3.62 -15.16 11.54
C LEU A 158 2.41 -16.11 11.33
N GLY A 159 2.62 -17.43 11.41
CA GLY A 159 1.55 -18.44 11.40
C GLY A 159 0.69 -18.49 12.67
N GLU A 160 1.10 -17.86 13.77
CA GLU A 160 0.32 -17.80 15.03
C GLU A 160 -0.61 -16.56 15.11
N ILE A 161 -0.54 -15.65 14.14
CA ILE A 161 -1.45 -14.49 14.03
C ILE A 161 -2.86 -14.93 13.56
N GLU A 162 -2.99 -16.18 13.08
CA GLU A 162 -4.26 -16.79 12.62
C GLU A 162 -5.13 -17.37 13.75
N GLY A 163 -4.69 -17.31 15.02
CA GLY A 163 -5.33 -18.02 16.13
C GLY A 163 -6.49 -17.31 16.85
N ASP A 164 -6.66 -16.00 16.70
CA ASP A 164 -7.75 -15.25 17.37
C ASP A 164 -8.55 -14.46 16.31
N VAL A 165 -9.56 -15.14 15.77
CA VAL A 165 -10.82 -14.69 15.13
C VAL A 165 -10.88 -13.23 14.64
#